data_AF-A0A2V8BLD2-F1
#
_entry.id   AF-A0A2V8BLD2-F1
#
_cell.length_a   1.000
_cell.length_b   1.000
_cell.length_c   1.000
_cell.angle_alpha   90.00
_cell.angle_beta   90.00
_cell.angle_gamma   90.00
#
_symmetry.space_group_name_H-M   'P 1'
#
loop_
_entity.id
_entity.type
_entity.pdbx_description
1 polymer ?
#
loop_
_entity_poly.entity_id
_entity_poly.type
_entity_poly.pdbx_seq_one_letter_code
_entity_poly.pdbx_strand_id
1 'polypeptide(L)'
;DLRAAVYFSAAKFACPVVFAALALVFFGFPDGWINIVAAAGVGYYAPEFWLKRQIRARKKSIVNGLPDALDLMIVCIEAGSSLDQSIVKASDELEMSHPNIAEELRFITTEIRAGKPRLEAFKNFGERTDVDDVRSLVTMLTQTDRFGTSVAQALRIHAETSRTKRRQRAEERAAKVGVKLVFPLVLFIFPSIYVVCLGPVAIAIFRTPL
;
A
#
# COMPACT_ATOMS: atom_id res chain seq x y z
N ASP A 1 -3.44 -14.96 -11.06
CA ASP A 1 -4.32 -15.13 -12.25
C ASP A 1 -3.84 -14.37 -13.49
N LEU A 2 -3.56 -15.10 -14.58
CA LEU A 2 -3.16 -14.55 -15.88
C LEU A 2 -4.18 -13.57 -16.49
N ARG A 3 -5.47 -13.72 -16.17
CA ARG A 3 -6.54 -12.86 -16.72
C ARG A 3 -6.40 -11.42 -16.24
N ALA A 4 -6.07 -11.19 -14.98
CA ALA A 4 -5.82 -9.85 -14.44
C ALA A 4 -4.60 -9.18 -15.10
N ALA A 5 -3.56 -9.96 -15.42
CA ALA A 5 -2.39 -9.48 -16.14
C ALA A 5 -2.69 -9.13 -17.61
N VAL A 6 -3.57 -9.88 -18.28
CA VAL A 6 -4.01 -9.61 -19.66
C VAL A 6 -4.91 -8.38 -19.73
N TYR A 7 -5.90 -8.24 -18.83
CA TYR A 7 -6.70 -7.01 -18.74
C TYR A 7 -5.85 -5.79 -18.42
N PHE A 8 -4.81 -5.96 -17.60
CA PHE A 8 -3.89 -4.89 -17.25
C PHE A 8 -2.95 -4.50 -18.42
N SER A 9 -2.42 -5.48 -19.14
CA SER A 9 -1.64 -5.24 -20.36
C SER A 9 -2.50 -4.55 -21.42
N ALA A 10 -3.75 -5.00 -21.62
CA ALA A 10 -4.70 -4.37 -22.52
C ALA A 10 -5.04 -2.92 -22.13
N ALA A 11 -5.24 -2.63 -20.85
CA ALA A 11 -5.47 -1.26 -20.36
C ALA A 11 -4.24 -0.35 -20.54
N LYS A 12 -3.03 -0.91 -20.41
CA LYS A 12 -1.75 -0.20 -20.62
C LYS A 12 -1.54 0.22 -22.08
N PHE A 13 -2.04 -0.56 -23.04
CA PHE A 13 -1.98 -0.21 -24.47
C PHE A 13 -3.18 0.64 -24.93
N ALA A 14 -4.37 0.43 -24.37
CA ALA A 14 -5.58 1.15 -24.79
C ALA A 14 -5.62 2.61 -24.29
N CYS A 15 -5.21 2.87 -23.05
CA CYS A 15 -5.21 4.23 -22.48
C CYS A 15 -4.39 5.27 -23.26
N PRO A 16 -3.13 5.01 -23.64
CA PRO A 16 -2.34 5.98 -24.41
C PRO A 16 -2.91 6.20 -25.81
N VAL A 17 -3.49 5.17 -26.44
CA VAL A 17 -4.13 5.28 -27.76
C VAL A 17 -5.38 6.14 -27.69
N VAL A 18 -6.22 5.96 -26.66
CA VAL A 18 -7.44 6.76 -26.46
C VAL A 18 -7.10 8.21 -26.09
N PHE A 19 -6.09 8.45 -25.24
CA PHE A 19 -5.65 9.80 -24.89
C PHE A 19 -4.97 10.52 -26.06
N ALA A 20 -4.17 9.81 -26.86
CA ALA A 20 -3.57 10.36 -28.07
C ALA A 20 -4.63 10.71 -29.12
N ALA A 21 -5.64 9.84 -29.30
CA ALA A 21 -6.77 10.10 -30.20
C ALA A 21 -7.62 11.30 -29.73
N LEU A 22 -7.89 11.41 -28.42
CA LEU A 22 -8.59 12.56 -27.83
C LEU A 22 -7.82 13.87 -27.99
N ALA A 23 -6.50 13.85 -27.76
CA ALA A 23 -5.64 15.03 -27.98
C ALA A 23 -5.62 15.45 -29.46
N LEU A 24 -5.63 14.48 -30.37
CA LEU A 24 -5.73 14.71 -31.81
C LEU A 24 -7.05 15.38 -32.22
N VAL A 25 -8.16 14.90 -31.66
CA VAL A 25 -9.51 15.43 -31.94
C VAL A 25 -9.71 16.83 -31.34
N PHE A 26 -9.13 17.12 -30.17
CA PHE A 26 -9.33 18.41 -29.48
C PHE A 26 -8.38 19.54 -29.93
N PHE A 27 -7.13 19.25 -30.32
CA PHE A 27 -6.13 20.30 -30.57
C PHE A 27 -5.77 20.54 -32.05
N GLY A 28 -6.00 19.57 -32.95
CA GLY A 28 -5.61 19.68 -34.36
C GLY A 28 -4.08 19.71 -34.59
N PHE A 29 -3.66 19.31 -35.79
CA PHE A 29 -2.24 19.11 -36.15
C PHE A 29 -1.33 20.36 -36.19
N PRO A 30 -1.76 21.59 -36.55
CA PRO A 30 -0.81 22.67 -36.85
C PRO A 30 -0.19 23.38 -35.63
N ASP A 31 -0.97 23.72 -34.60
CA ASP A 31 -0.52 24.58 -33.48
C ASP A 31 -0.36 23.83 -32.14
N GLY A 32 -0.69 22.53 -32.10
CA GLY A 32 -0.88 21.75 -30.87
C GLY A 32 0.17 20.67 -30.57
N TRP A 33 1.29 20.60 -31.30
CA TRP A 33 2.25 19.49 -31.18
C TRP A 33 2.80 19.27 -29.76
N ILE A 34 3.02 20.35 -29.00
CA ILE A 34 3.43 20.26 -27.57
C ILE A 34 2.33 19.63 -26.71
N ASN A 35 1.06 19.97 -26.94
CA ASN A 35 -0.07 19.41 -26.20
C ASN A 35 -0.31 17.94 -26.55
N ILE A 36 -0.06 17.54 -27.80
CA ILE A 36 -0.13 16.14 -28.25
C ILE A 36 0.97 15.31 -27.59
N VAL A 37 2.22 15.81 -27.56
CA VAL A 37 3.34 15.12 -26.90
C VAL A 37 3.13 15.05 -25.38
N ALA A 38 2.65 16.13 -24.76
CA ALA A 38 2.32 16.13 -23.34
C ALA A 38 1.17 15.16 -23.00
N ALA A 39 0.10 15.13 -23.80
CA ALA A 39 -1.03 14.22 -23.62
C ALA A 39 -0.63 12.75 -23.85
N ALA A 40 0.23 12.47 -24.83
CA ALA A 40 0.78 11.13 -25.06
C ALA A 40 1.67 10.68 -23.89
N GLY A 41 2.51 11.58 -23.36
CA GLY A 41 3.31 11.32 -22.16
C GLY A 41 2.45 11.02 -20.94
N VAL A 42 1.44 11.85 -20.67
CA VAL A 42 0.49 11.64 -19.55
C VAL A 42 -0.31 10.35 -19.74
N GLY A 43 -0.79 10.06 -20.96
CA GLY A 43 -1.53 8.84 -21.28
C GLY A 43 -0.71 7.55 -21.10
N TYR A 44 0.61 7.62 -21.28
CA TYR A 44 1.53 6.51 -21.00
C TYR A 44 1.81 6.33 -19.51
N TYR A 45 2.03 7.42 -18.76
CA TYR A 45 2.36 7.36 -17.33
C TYR A 45 1.15 7.16 -16.40
N ALA A 46 -0.04 7.65 -16.78
CA ALA A 46 -1.26 7.55 -15.99
C ALA A 46 -1.66 6.11 -15.59
N PRO A 47 -1.71 5.11 -16.50
CA PRO A 47 -2.07 3.75 -16.13
C PRO A 47 -1.04 3.09 -15.21
N GLU A 48 0.25 3.39 -15.37
CA GLU A 48 1.29 2.87 -14.49
C GLU A 48 1.17 3.42 -13.07
N PHE A 49 0.90 4.73 -12.94
CA PHE A 49 0.66 5.34 -11.64
C PHE A 49 -0.60 4.78 -10.96
N TRP A 50 -1.70 4.62 -11.71
CA TRP A 50 -2.95 4.08 -11.19
C TRP A 50 -2.77 2.62 -10.71
N LEU A 51 -2.06 1.79 -11.47
CA LEU A 51 -1.71 0.44 -11.05
C LEU A 51 -0.89 0.44 -9.76
N LYS A 52 0.20 1.21 -9.72
CA LYS A 52 1.06 1.28 -8.53
C LYS A 52 0.26 1.68 -7.29
N ARG A 53 -0.71 2.59 -7.45
CA ARG A 53 -1.63 2.98 -6.38
C ARG A 53 -2.55 1.82 -5.96
N GLN A 54 -3.11 1.08 -6.90
CA GLN A 54 -3.99 -0.06 -6.61
C GLN A 54 -3.23 -1.22 -5.93
N ILE A 55 -2.04 -1.58 -6.42
CA ILE A 55 -1.15 -2.57 -5.79
C ILE A 55 -0.82 -2.14 -4.36
N ARG A 56 -0.43 -0.87 -4.17
CA ARG A 56 -0.12 -0.35 -2.84
C ARG A 56 -1.34 -0.38 -1.90
N ALA A 57 -2.54 -0.11 -2.42
CA ALA A 57 -3.78 -0.20 -1.65
C ALA A 57 -4.07 -1.65 -1.22
N ARG A 58 -3.95 -2.63 -2.14
CA ARG A 58 -4.12 -4.06 -1.83
C ARG A 58 -3.12 -4.54 -0.78
N LYS A 59 -1.82 -4.26 -0.99
CA LYS A 59 -0.76 -4.59 -0.01
C LYS A 59 -1.04 -3.99 1.36
N LYS A 60 -1.47 -2.73 1.41
CA LYS A 60 -1.81 -2.06 2.68
C LYS A 60 -3.01 -2.71 3.38
N SER A 61 -4.04 -3.11 2.62
CA SER A 61 -5.19 -3.84 3.17
C SER A 61 -4.76 -5.17 3.79
N ILE A 62 -3.88 -5.91 3.11
CA ILE A 62 -3.34 -7.19 3.62
C ILE A 62 -2.53 -6.97 4.90
N VAL A 63 -1.64 -5.98 4.93
CA VAL A 63 -0.86 -5.69 6.16
C VAL A 63 -1.76 -5.30 7.33
N ASN A 64 -2.84 -4.58 7.08
CA ASN A 64 -3.75 -4.16 8.14
C ASN A 64 -4.60 -5.32 8.69
N GLY A 65 -5.00 -6.28 7.85
CA GLY A 65 -5.79 -7.45 8.24
C GLY A 65 -4.96 -8.62 8.77
N LEU A 66 -3.64 -8.62 8.53
CA LEU A 66 -2.75 -9.69 8.98
C LEU A 66 -2.75 -9.90 10.51
N PRO A 67 -2.66 -8.87 11.38
CA PRO A 67 -2.74 -9.06 12.83
C PRO A 67 -4.05 -9.75 13.25
N ASP A 68 -5.17 -9.29 12.72
CA ASP A 68 -6.50 -9.79 13.08
C ASP A 68 -6.66 -11.28 12.65
N ALA A 69 -6.08 -11.66 11.50
CA ALA A 69 -5.98 -13.06 11.08
C ALA A 69 -5.16 -13.92 12.03
N LEU A 70 -4.00 -13.42 12.46
CA LEU A 70 -3.16 -14.14 13.41
C LEU A 70 -3.86 -14.31 14.75
N ASP A 71 -4.60 -13.31 15.22
CA ASP A 71 -5.37 -13.38 16.47
C ASP A 71 -6.44 -14.49 16.43
N LEU A 72 -7.21 -14.55 15.34
CA LEU A 72 -8.20 -15.63 15.13
C LEU A 72 -7.54 -17.00 15.04
N MET A 73 -6.40 -17.10 14.35
CA MET A 73 -5.64 -18.35 14.26
C MET A 73 -5.12 -18.79 15.63
N ILE A 74 -4.60 -17.86 16.44
CA ILE A 74 -4.12 -18.10 17.81
C ILE A 74 -5.25 -18.64 18.68
N VAL A 75 -6.41 -17.97 18.71
CA VAL A 75 -7.57 -18.41 19.50
C VAL A 75 -8.01 -19.82 19.10
N CYS A 76 -8.05 -20.11 17.80
CA CYS A 76 -8.40 -21.45 17.31
C CYS A 76 -7.39 -22.53 17.72
N ILE A 77 -6.09 -22.22 17.68
CA ILE A 77 -5.03 -23.15 18.07
C ILE A 77 -5.02 -23.37 19.59
N GLU A 78 -5.26 -22.32 20.38
CA GLU A 78 -5.40 -22.43 21.84
C GLU A 78 -6.61 -23.27 22.24
N ALA A 79 -7.68 -23.23 21.44
CA ALA A 79 -8.84 -24.11 21.58
C ALA A 79 -8.59 -25.56 21.10
N GLY A 80 -7.36 -25.90 20.69
CA GLY A 80 -6.96 -27.24 20.26
C GLY A 80 -7.18 -27.54 18.78
N SER A 81 -7.48 -26.54 17.94
CA SER A 81 -7.56 -26.74 16.48
C SER A 81 -6.15 -26.88 15.87
N SER A 82 -6.03 -27.67 14.80
CA SER A 82 -4.80 -27.70 14.00
C SER A 82 -4.56 -26.37 13.27
N LEU A 83 -3.31 -26.08 12.89
CA LEU A 83 -2.95 -24.87 12.13
C LEU A 83 -3.75 -24.75 10.82
N ASP A 84 -3.94 -25.85 10.10
CA ASP A 84 -4.64 -25.83 8.82
C ASP A 84 -6.14 -25.53 9.02
N GLN A 85 -6.74 -26.02 10.10
CA GLN A 85 -8.12 -25.68 10.49
C GLN A 85 -8.24 -24.23 10.95
N SER A 86 -7.24 -23.70 11.65
CA SER A 86 -7.27 -22.31 12.11
C SER A 86 -7.14 -21.31 10.96
N ILE A 87 -6.38 -21.65 9.91
CA ILE A 87 -6.31 -20.88 8.65
C ILE A 87 -7.69 -20.81 7.98
N VAL A 88 -8.40 -21.95 7.89
CA VAL A 88 -9.75 -22.00 7.30
C VAL A 88 -10.72 -21.12 8.08
N LYS A 89 -10.79 -21.31 9.41
CA LYS A 89 -11.67 -20.51 10.28
C LYS A 89 -11.37 -19.01 10.20
N ALA A 90 -10.10 -18.64 10.24
CA ALA A 90 -9.69 -17.24 10.09
C ALA A 90 -10.06 -16.68 8.71
N SER A 91 -9.99 -17.49 7.65
CA SER A 91 -10.37 -17.06 6.32
C SER A 91 -11.87 -16.81 6.16
N ASP A 92 -12.71 -17.61 6.82
CA ASP A 92 -14.17 -17.46 6.76
C ASP A 92 -14.64 -16.27 7.60
N GLU A 93 -14.10 -16.11 8.81
CA GLU A 93 -14.48 -15.00 9.70
C GLU A 93 -14.03 -13.63 9.15
N LEU A 94 -12.91 -13.58 8.43
CA LEU A 94 -12.37 -12.35 7.87
C LEU A 94 -12.93 -11.96 6.50
N GLU A 95 -13.78 -12.79 5.89
CA GLU A 95 -14.29 -12.55 4.53
C GLU A 95 -14.98 -11.19 4.40
N MET A 96 -15.73 -10.78 5.43
CA MET A 96 -16.43 -9.49 5.46
C MET A 96 -15.53 -8.32 5.88
N SER A 97 -14.70 -8.52 6.90
CA SER A 97 -13.89 -7.43 7.49
C SER A 97 -12.64 -7.11 6.66
N HIS A 98 -11.94 -8.14 6.19
CA HIS A 98 -10.69 -8.02 5.44
C HIS A 98 -10.65 -9.02 4.28
N PRO A 99 -11.40 -8.77 3.18
CA PRO A 99 -11.55 -9.74 2.08
C PRO A 99 -10.21 -10.09 1.40
N ASN A 100 -9.27 -9.15 1.32
CA ASN A 100 -7.98 -9.39 0.67
C ASN A 100 -7.10 -10.40 1.41
N ILE A 101 -7.11 -10.43 2.76
CA ILE A 101 -6.32 -11.42 3.51
C ILE A 101 -7.08 -12.75 3.59
N ALA A 102 -8.41 -12.70 3.71
CA ALA A 102 -9.26 -13.89 3.69
C ALA A 102 -9.09 -14.70 2.39
N GLU A 103 -9.10 -14.02 1.24
CA GLU A 103 -8.82 -14.62 -0.06
C GLU A 103 -7.43 -15.29 -0.07
N GLU A 104 -6.40 -14.59 0.41
CA GLU A 104 -5.04 -15.12 0.41
C GLU A 104 -4.89 -16.35 1.33
N LEU A 105 -5.58 -16.39 2.47
CA LEU A 105 -5.63 -17.56 3.36
C LEU A 105 -6.39 -18.74 2.72
N ARG A 106 -7.51 -18.48 2.02
CA ARG A 106 -8.25 -19.52 1.26
C ARG A 106 -7.39 -20.14 0.17
N PHE A 107 -6.56 -19.34 -0.49
CA PHE A 107 -5.59 -19.83 -1.46
C PHE A 107 -4.58 -20.79 -0.83
N ILE A 108 -4.07 -20.51 0.38
CA ILE A 108 -3.17 -21.44 1.10
C ILE A 108 -3.86 -22.79 1.32
N THR A 109 -5.09 -22.79 1.83
CA THR A 109 -5.87 -24.02 2.03
C THR A 109 -6.09 -24.76 0.72
N THR A 110 -6.38 -24.02 -0.36
CA THR A 110 -6.61 -24.60 -1.69
C THR A 110 -5.34 -25.24 -2.24
N GLU A 111 -4.18 -24.61 -2.08
CA GLU A 111 -2.89 -25.18 -2.48
C GLU A 111 -2.54 -26.46 -1.72
N ILE A 112 -2.79 -26.47 -0.40
CA ILE A 112 -2.59 -27.66 0.44
C ILE A 112 -3.54 -28.79 0.01
N ARG A 113 -4.82 -28.47 -0.24
CA ARG A 113 -5.81 -29.44 -0.75
C ARG A 113 -5.47 -29.96 -2.15
N ALA A 114 -4.78 -29.17 -2.97
CA ALA A 114 -4.26 -29.58 -4.26
C ALA A 114 -3.01 -30.47 -4.18
N GLY A 115 -2.56 -30.83 -2.97
CA GLY A 115 -1.43 -31.73 -2.74
C GLY A 115 -0.07 -31.04 -2.66
N LYS A 116 -0.01 -29.70 -2.65
CA LYS A 116 1.26 -29.00 -2.43
C LYS A 116 1.73 -29.19 -0.99
N PRO A 117 3.04 -29.38 -0.75
CA PRO A 117 3.60 -29.37 0.60
C PRO A 117 3.27 -28.06 1.31
N ARG A 118 2.92 -28.13 2.59
CA ARG A 118 2.52 -26.97 3.40
C ARG A 118 3.55 -25.84 3.41
N LEU A 119 4.83 -26.20 3.53
CA LEU A 119 5.96 -25.26 3.47
C LEU A 119 6.00 -24.48 2.15
N GLU A 120 5.72 -25.17 1.05
CA GLU A 120 5.68 -24.54 -0.27
C GLU A 120 4.46 -23.62 -0.41
N ALA A 121 3.30 -24.01 0.11
CA ALA A 121 2.11 -23.17 0.12
C ALA A 121 2.32 -21.86 0.91
N PHE A 122 2.99 -21.93 2.06
CA PHE A 122 3.36 -20.72 2.81
C PHE A 122 4.38 -19.86 2.05
N LYS A 123 5.37 -20.47 1.39
CA LYS A 123 6.32 -19.73 0.56
C LYS A 123 5.62 -18.99 -0.59
N ASN A 124 4.72 -19.67 -1.30
CA ASN A 124 3.92 -19.08 -2.38
C ASN A 124 3.05 -17.93 -1.87
N PHE A 125 2.49 -18.04 -0.66
CA PHE A 125 1.76 -16.95 -0.01
C PHE A 125 2.65 -15.72 0.21
N GLY A 126 3.88 -15.90 0.72
CA GLY A 126 4.84 -14.82 0.90
C GLY A 126 5.26 -14.15 -0.42
N GLU A 127 5.48 -14.94 -1.47
CA GLU A 127 5.86 -14.44 -2.80
C GLU A 127 4.70 -13.72 -3.50
N ARG A 128 3.48 -14.24 -3.42
CA ARG A 128 2.29 -13.67 -4.07
C ARG A 128 1.83 -12.36 -3.43
N THR A 129 1.90 -12.28 -2.10
CA THR A 129 1.50 -11.07 -1.38
C THR A 129 2.52 -9.94 -1.55
N ASP A 130 3.81 -10.28 -1.66
CA ASP A 130 4.94 -9.36 -1.72
C ASP A 130 4.89 -8.27 -0.63
N VAL A 131 4.64 -8.73 0.60
CA VAL A 131 4.56 -7.94 1.83
C VAL A 131 5.58 -8.49 2.81
N ASP A 132 6.46 -7.62 3.32
CA ASP A 132 7.55 -8.01 4.22
C ASP A 132 7.05 -8.68 5.50
N ASP A 133 5.96 -8.17 6.10
CA ASP A 133 5.38 -8.71 7.32
C ASP A 133 4.84 -10.15 7.12
N VAL A 134 4.37 -10.49 5.91
CA VAL A 134 3.96 -11.85 5.53
C VAL A 134 5.17 -12.74 5.27
N ARG A 135 6.21 -12.24 4.59
CA ARG A 135 7.45 -13.00 4.35
C ARG A 135 8.14 -13.39 5.67
N SER A 136 8.13 -12.48 6.66
CA SER A 136 8.60 -12.76 8.01
C SER A 136 7.75 -13.83 8.71
N LEU A 137 6.41 -13.77 8.61
CA LEU A 137 5.50 -14.80 9.14
C LEU A 137 5.82 -16.18 8.56
N VAL A 138 5.93 -16.28 7.24
CA VAL A 138 6.22 -17.53 6.53
C VAL A 138 7.57 -18.12 6.96
N THR A 139 8.58 -17.27 7.11
CA THR A 139 9.91 -17.68 7.59
C THR A 139 9.83 -18.24 9.00
N MET A 140 9.10 -17.57 9.89
CA MET A 140 8.87 -18.04 11.25
C MET A 140 8.10 -19.37 11.28
N LEU A 141 7.00 -19.50 10.53
CA LEU A 141 6.19 -20.73 10.45
C LEU A 141 7.01 -21.92 9.93
N THR A 142 7.85 -21.67 8.92
CA THR A 142 8.77 -22.67 8.37
C THR A 142 9.78 -23.17 9.41
N GLN A 143 10.25 -22.27 10.28
CA GLN A 143 11.14 -22.63 11.38
C GLN A 143 10.39 -23.37 12.49
N THR A 144 9.20 -22.92 12.88
CA THR A 144 8.44 -23.54 13.98
C THR A 144 7.96 -24.95 13.64
N ASP A 145 7.59 -25.19 12.38
CA ASP A 145 7.24 -26.53 11.88
C ASP A 145 8.38 -27.54 12.04
N ARG A 146 9.63 -27.10 11.86
CA ARG A 146 10.82 -27.96 11.99
C ARG A 146 11.22 -28.23 13.44
N PHE A 147 10.93 -27.33 14.38
CA PHE A 147 11.46 -27.37 15.74
C PHE A 147 10.43 -27.73 16.82
N GLY A 148 9.14 -27.87 16.48
CA GLY A 148 8.10 -28.39 17.39
C GLY A 148 7.78 -27.51 18.60
N THR A 149 8.35 -26.30 18.70
CA THR A 149 7.95 -25.30 19.69
C THR A 149 6.53 -24.83 19.42
N SER A 150 5.80 -24.40 20.46
CA SER A 150 4.38 -24.09 20.32
C SER A 150 4.14 -23.03 19.23
N VAL A 151 3.58 -23.45 18.10
CA VAL A 151 3.24 -22.60 16.95
C VAL A 151 2.40 -21.40 17.40
N ALA A 152 1.58 -21.58 18.43
CA ALA A 152 0.83 -20.53 19.11
C ALA A 152 1.71 -19.41 19.71
N GLN A 153 2.81 -19.74 20.39
CA GLN A 153 3.70 -18.72 20.97
C GLN A 153 4.43 -17.93 19.88
N ALA A 154 4.87 -18.59 18.82
CA ALA A 154 5.53 -17.92 17.71
C ALA A 154 4.56 -16.99 16.96
N LEU A 155 3.33 -17.45 16.71
CA LEU A 155 2.24 -16.62 16.18
C LEU A 155 1.93 -15.40 17.08
N ARG A 156 1.84 -15.57 18.41
CA ARG A 156 1.60 -14.46 19.36
C ARG A 156 2.70 -13.40 19.28
N ILE A 157 3.97 -13.80 19.27
CA ILE A 157 5.10 -12.86 19.17
C ILE A 157 5.05 -12.08 17.85
N HIS A 158 4.70 -12.76 16.74
CA HIS A 158 4.59 -12.12 15.44
C HIS A 158 3.38 -11.16 15.35
N ALA A 159 2.25 -11.55 15.93
CA ALA A 159 1.05 -10.71 16.03
C ALA A 159 1.34 -9.41 16.81
N GLU A 160 2.01 -9.52 17.95
CA GLU A 160 2.38 -8.36 18.78
C GLU A 160 3.37 -7.42 18.05
N THR A 161 4.33 -8.00 17.33
CA THR A 161 5.26 -7.24 16.48
C THR A 161 4.51 -6.50 15.37
N SER A 162 3.54 -7.15 14.73
CA SER A 162 2.72 -6.56 13.66
C SER A 162 1.81 -5.44 14.18
N ARG A 163 1.18 -5.62 15.35
CA ARG A 163 0.41 -4.56 16.05
C ARG A 163 1.29 -3.38 16.44
N THR A 164 2.49 -3.64 16.96
CA THR A 164 3.47 -2.60 17.31
C THR A 164 3.85 -1.77 16.08
N LYS A 165 4.17 -2.43 14.95
CA LYS A 165 4.43 -1.75 13.67
C LYS A 165 3.23 -0.93 13.18
N ARG A 166 2.00 -1.44 13.34
CA ARG A 166 0.77 -0.71 12.99
C ARG A 166 0.65 0.58 13.80
N ARG A 167 0.94 0.52 15.11
CA ARG A 167 0.95 1.68 16.00
C ARG A 167 2.05 2.69 15.66
N GLN A 168 3.28 2.23 15.46
CA GLN A 168 4.40 3.08 15.05
C GLN A 168 4.13 3.79 13.72
N ARG A 169 3.56 3.11 12.72
CA ARG A 169 3.18 3.74 11.45
C ARG A 169 2.08 4.80 11.62
N ALA A 170 1.21 4.65 12.60
CA ALA A 170 0.21 5.68 12.94
C ALA A 170 0.87 6.88 13.63
N GLU A 171 1.76 6.62 14.59
CA GLU A 171 2.54 7.65 15.31
C GLU A 171 3.48 8.42 14.37
N GLU A 172 4.17 7.76 13.44
CA GLU A 172 4.98 8.42 12.41
C GLU A 172 4.15 9.33 11.50
N ARG A 173 2.94 8.91 11.13
CA ARG A 173 2.03 9.75 10.33
C ARG A 173 1.60 10.97 11.12
N ALA A 174 1.30 10.82 12.42
CA ALA A 174 0.97 11.92 13.31
C ALA A 174 2.15 12.89 13.49
N ALA A 175 3.36 12.38 13.71
CA ALA A 175 4.58 13.19 13.86
C ALA A 175 4.90 14.00 12.58
N LYS A 176 4.66 13.43 11.40
CA LYS A 176 4.84 14.12 10.12
C LYS A 176 3.83 15.25 9.88
N VAL A 177 2.70 15.30 10.61
CA VAL A 177 1.75 16.43 10.53
C VAL A 177 2.38 17.70 11.08
N GLY A 178 3.13 17.61 12.20
CA GLY A 178 3.78 18.77 12.82
C GLY A 178 4.76 19.47 11.88
N VAL A 179 5.60 18.72 11.17
CA VAL A 179 6.57 19.26 10.21
C VAL A 179 5.87 19.94 9.02
N LYS A 180 4.73 19.40 8.55
CA LYS A 180 3.96 20.00 7.45
C LYS A 180 3.32 21.33 7.82
N LEU A 181 3.05 21.61 9.10
CA LEU A 181 2.49 22.88 9.56
C LEU A 181 3.53 24.02 9.53
N VAL A 182 4.82 23.70 9.64
CA VAL A 182 5.91 24.70 9.57
C VAL A 182 5.97 25.36 8.20
N PHE A 183 5.69 24.62 7.12
CA PHE A 183 5.80 25.14 5.76
C PHE A 183 4.80 26.28 5.45
N PRO A 184 3.48 26.13 5.66
CA PRO A 184 2.54 27.25 5.57
C PRO A 184 2.89 28.38 6.54
N LEU A 185 3.28 28.06 7.77
CA LEU A 185 3.58 29.06 8.79
C LEU A 185 4.73 29.98 8.36
N VAL A 186 5.83 29.41 7.85
CA VAL A 186 6.94 30.19 7.30
C VAL A 186 6.50 30.95 6.05
N LEU A 187 5.79 30.30 5.12
CA LEU A 187 5.34 30.92 3.86
C LEU A 187 4.42 32.13 4.08
N PHE A 188 3.59 32.14 5.12
CA PHE A 188 2.67 33.26 5.39
C PHE A 188 3.21 34.29 6.38
N ILE A 189 3.96 33.87 7.41
CA ILE A 189 4.48 34.79 8.43
C ILE A 189 5.68 35.58 7.90
N PHE A 190 6.63 34.95 7.19
CA PHE A 190 7.82 35.66 6.70
C PHE A 190 7.46 36.83 5.77
N PRO A 191 6.61 36.68 4.75
CA PRO A 191 6.21 37.80 3.89
C PRO A 191 5.47 38.89 4.67
N SER A 192 4.61 38.51 5.62
CA SER A 192 3.90 39.48 6.46
C SER A 192 4.87 40.31 7.31
N ILE A 193 5.88 39.69 7.93
CA ILE A 193 6.91 40.40 8.69
C ILE A 193 7.73 41.30 7.77
N TYR A 194 8.09 40.82 6.57
CA TYR A 194 8.85 41.59 5.57
C TYR A 194 8.11 42.87 5.17
N VAL A 195 6.80 42.76 4.88
CA VAL A 195 5.95 43.91 4.52
C VAL A 195 5.83 44.91 5.67
N VAL A 196 5.67 44.45 6.91
CA VAL A 196 5.52 45.33 8.07
C VAL A 196 6.84 46.03 8.44
N CYS A 197 7.97 45.31 8.41
CA CYS A 197 9.26 45.88 8.78
C CYS A 197 9.87 46.76 7.68
N LEU A 198 9.83 46.33 6.42
CA LEU A 198 10.45 47.06 5.30
C LEU A 198 9.51 48.02 4.60
N GLY A 199 8.19 47.83 4.72
CA GLY A 199 7.19 48.74 4.15
C GLY A 199 7.40 50.22 4.52
N PRO A 200 7.49 50.60 5.80
CA PRO A 200 7.68 52.00 6.18
C PRO A 200 9.07 52.52 5.80
N VAL A 201 10.10 51.67 5.82
CA VAL A 201 11.48 52.04 5.43
C VAL A 201 11.55 52.33 3.92
N ALA A 202 10.94 51.49 3.10
CA ALA A 202 10.85 51.69 1.66
C ALA A 202 10.07 52.97 1.33
N ILE A 203 8.91 53.19 1.97
CA ILE A 203 8.10 54.40 1.78
C ILE A 203 8.89 55.65 2.21
N ALA A 204 9.63 55.59 3.32
CA ALA A 204 10.45 56.70 3.79
C ALA A 204 11.55 57.07 2.76
N ILE A 205 12.25 56.07 2.21
CA ILE A 205 13.29 56.29 1.18
C ILE A 205 12.70 56.91 -0.09
N PHE A 206 11.55 56.43 -0.56
CA PHE A 206 10.90 57.00 -1.76
C PHE A 206 10.34 58.42 -1.54
N ARG A 207 9.98 58.78 -0.31
CA ARG A 207 9.46 60.12 0.02
C ARG A 207 10.54 61.18 0.20
N THR A 208 11.77 60.77 0.50
CA THR A 208 12.96 61.64 0.46
C THR A 208 13.70 61.41 -0.84
N PRO A 209 13.29 62.02 -1.97
CA PRO A 209 14.19 62.12 -3.10
C PRO A 209 15.38 62.99 -2.64
N LEU A 210 16.58 62.46 -2.79
CA LEU A 210 17.83 63.23 -2.72
C LEU A 210 17.77 64.41 -3.71
#